data_AF-A0A7K0CZC7-F1
#
_entry.id   AF-A0A7K0CZC7-F1
#
_cell.length_a   1.000
_cell.length_b   1.000
_cell.length_c   1.000
_cell.angle_alpha   90.00
_cell.angle_beta   90.00
_cell.angle_gamma   90.00
#
_symmetry.space_group_name_H-M   'P 1'
#
loop_
_entity.id
_entity.type
_entity.pdbx_description
1 polymer ?
#
loop_
_entity_poly.entity_id
_entity_poly.type
_entity_poly.pdbx_seq_one_letter_code
_entity_poly.pdbx_strand_id
1 'polypeptide(L)'
;MRVRRMTAGVVAITGFAVLGGVVGAAGAGARPVIAQQQYTCTGTDWAGKALPALTFQIPGSAYQAAHRAQTTWGGVAKFSSIVCQSS
;
A
#
# COMPACT_ATOMS: atom_id res chain seq x y z
N MET A 1 21.45 41.73 7.69
CA MET A 1 20.72 42.24 8.86
C MET A 1 19.31 41.66 8.85
N ARG A 2 18.87 41.11 9.99
CA ARG A 2 17.53 40.54 10.20
C ARG A 2 16.48 41.64 10.20
N VAL A 3 15.37 41.45 9.50
CA VAL A 3 14.15 42.23 9.78
C VAL A 3 12.96 41.28 9.91
N ARG A 4 12.59 41.05 11.17
CA ARG A 4 11.32 40.47 11.61
C ARG A 4 10.20 41.45 11.28
N ARG A 5 9.12 40.99 10.65
CA ARG A 5 7.78 41.62 10.73
C ARG A 5 6.77 40.48 10.86
N MET A 6 6.44 40.13 12.10
CA MET A 6 5.28 40.64 12.85
C MET A 6 3.98 39.99 12.37
N THR A 7 3.64 38.94 13.11
CA THR A 7 2.33 38.30 13.27
C THR A 7 1.26 39.30 13.69
N ALA A 8 0.22 39.43 12.89
CA ALA A 8 -1.08 40.02 13.25
C ALA A 8 -2.06 39.53 12.19
N GLY A 9 -3.22 38.95 12.46
CA GLY A 9 -3.86 38.48 13.68
C GLY A 9 -5.10 37.74 13.15
N VAL A 10 -5.46 36.60 13.75
CA VAL A 10 -6.77 36.01 13.49
C VAL A 10 -7.46 35.81 14.83
N VAL A 11 -8.57 36.52 14.91
CA VAL A 11 -9.49 36.74 16.02
C VAL A 11 -9.92 35.41 16.63
N ALA A 12 -9.73 35.30 17.94
CA ALA A 12 -10.35 34.27 18.77
C ALA A 12 -11.85 34.59 18.90
N ILE A 13 -12.70 33.71 18.37
CA ILE A 13 -14.14 33.75 18.59
C ILE A 13 -14.42 32.73 19.71
N THR A 14 -14.39 33.21 20.94
CA THR A 14 -14.95 32.50 22.10
C THR A 14 -16.47 32.61 22.02
N GLY A 15 -17.13 31.52 21.62
CA GLY A 15 -18.59 31.42 21.58
C GLY A 15 -19.07 30.16 22.29
N PHE A 16 -19.54 30.36 23.52
CA PHE A 16 -20.55 29.58 24.26
C PHE A 16 -20.38 28.05 24.41
N ALA A 17 -20.10 27.67 25.65
CA ALA A 17 -20.23 26.33 26.18
C ALA A 17 -21.68 25.82 26.05
N VAL A 18 -21.85 24.68 25.38
CA VAL A 18 -22.98 23.77 25.62
C VAL A 18 -22.42 22.58 26.39
N LEU A 19 -22.85 22.47 27.65
CA LEU A 19 -22.68 21.33 28.52
C LEU A 19 -23.37 20.11 27.89
N GLY A 20 -22.62 19.03 27.66
CA GLY A 20 -23.21 17.73 27.33
C GLY A 20 -22.33 16.85 26.44
N GLY A 21 -21.47 16.05 27.07
CA GLY A 21 -20.82 14.91 26.45
C GLY A 21 -19.74 15.27 25.43
N VAL A 22 -18.48 15.31 25.88
CA VAL A 22 -17.35 15.27 24.95
C VAL A 22 -17.36 13.93 24.21
N VAL A 23 -18.01 13.99 23.04
CA VAL A 23 -17.47 13.65 21.73
C VAL A 23 -16.46 12.52 21.72
N GLY A 24 -16.86 11.45 21.02
CA GLY A 24 -16.10 10.22 20.84
C GLY A 24 -14.62 10.46 20.70
N ALA A 25 -13.87 9.65 21.45
CA ALA A 25 -12.45 9.43 21.27
C ALA A 25 -12.14 9.50 19.78
N ALA A 26 -11.35 10.52 19.41
CA ALA A 26 -10.83 10.69 18.07
C ALA A 26 -10.34 9.32 17.62
N GLY A 27 -11.08 8.72 16.68
CA GLY A 27 -10.70 7.45 16.08
C GLY A 27 -9.27 7.66 15.60
N ALA A 28 -8.33 7.04 16.29
CA ALA A 28 -6.94 6.94 15.89
C ALA A 28 -6.98 6.65 14.40
N GLY A 29 -6.50 7.60 13.59
CA GLY A 29 -6.69 7.60 12.14
C GLY A 29 -6.48 6.20 11.64
N ALA A 30 -7.58 5.53 11.28
CA ALA A 30 -7.55 4.18 10.76
C ALA A 30 -6.76 4.29 9.47
N ARG A 31 -5.46 4.00 9.55
CA ARG A 31 -4.62 3.89 8.36
C ARG A 31 -5.35 2.90 7.47
N PRO A 32 -5.67 3.24 6.21
CA PRO A 32 -6.33 2.30 5.34
C PRO A 32 -5.45 1.05 5.29
N VAL A 33 -5.93 -0.03 5.90
CA VAL A 33 -5.29 -1.34 5.79
C VAL A 33 -5.57 -1.76 4.37
N ILE A 34 -4.63 -1.46 3.47
CA ILE A 34 -4.72 -1.91 2.09
C ILE A 34 -4.67 -3.43 2.19
N ALA A 35 -5.78 -4.11 1.93
CA ALA A 35 -5.90 -5.55 2.06
C ALA A 35 -4.83 -6.20 1.16
N GLN A 36 -3.77 -6.73 1.78
CA GLN A 36 -2.73 -7.43 1.06
C GLN A 36 -3.19 -8.85 0.83
N GLN A 37 -3.28 -9.25 -0.43
CA GLN A 37 -3.57 -10.62 -0.81
C GLN A 37 -2.27 -11.37 -1.02
N GLN A 38 -2.24 -12.60 -0.55
CA GLN A 38 -1.12 -13.49 -0.81
C GLN A 38 -1.33 -14.14 -2.17
N TYR A 39 -0.33 -13.99 -3.04
CA TYR A 39 -0.31 -14.59 -4.37
C TYR A 39 0.83 -15.58 -4.45
N THR A 40 0.52 -16.79 -4.90
CA THR A 40 1.52 -17.80 -5.23
C THR A 40 1.70 -17.84 -6.73
N CYS A 41 2.91 -17.58 -7.20
CA CYS A 41 3.28 -17.51 -8.60
C CYS A 41 4.19 -18.67 -8.98
N THR A 42 3.85 -19.36 -10.06
CA THR A 42 4.67 -20.39 -10.71
C THR A 42 4.91 -20.02 -12.17
N GLY A 43 5.94 -20.56 -12.79
CA GLY A 43 6.28 -20.26 -14.17
C GLY A 43 7.34 -21.19 -14.72
N THR A 44 7.61 -21.07 -16.03
CA THR A 44 8.68 -21.80 -16.71
C THR A 44 9.67 -20.83 -17.35
N ASP A 45 10.94 -21.25 -17.44
CA ASP A 45 11.96 -20.51 -18.18
C ASP A 45 11.76 -20.64 -19.70
N TRP A 46 12.59 -19.92 -20.47
CA TRP A 46 12.58 -20.00 -21.93
C TRP A 46 12.96 -21.39 -22.49
N ALA A 47 13.57 -22.25 -21.67
CA ALA A 47 13.90 -23.63 -21.99
C ALA A 47 12.80 -24.64 -21.56
N GLY A 48 11.70 -24.16 -20.98
CA GLY A 48 10.58 -24.98 -20.51
C GLY A 48 10.80 -25.65 -19.15
N LYS A 49 11.85 -25.30 -18.41
CA LYS A 49 12.07 -25.80 -17.04
C LYS A 49 11.20 -25.05 -16.05
N ALA A 50 10.64 -25.78 -15.08
CA ALA A 50 9.89 -25.20 -13.99
C ALA A 50 10.78 -24.33 -13.10
N LEU A 51 10.31 -23.13 -12.78
CA LEU A 51 10.96 -22.20 -11.87
C LEU A 51 10.44 -22.40 -10.44
N PRO A 52 11.24 -22.06 -9.42
CA PRO A 52 10.81 -22.13 -8.03
C PRO A 52 9.59 -21.22 -7.81
N ALA A 53 8.57 -21.76 -7.13
CA ALA A 53 7.37 -21.00 -6.80
C ALA A 53 7.72 -19.81 -5.89
N LEU A 54 7.10 -18.67 -6.16
CA LEU A 54 7.30 -17.45 -5.39
C LEU A 54 5.98 -17.02 -4.77
N THR A 55 6.01 -16.64 -3.50
CA THR A 55 4.86 -16.10 -2.79
C THR A 55 5.06 -14.61 -2.52
N PHE A 56 4.05 -13.82 -2.84
CA PHE A 56 4.06 -12.37 -2.65
C PHE A 56 2.82 -11.93 -1.90
N GLN A 57 3.00 -11.11 -0.88
CA GLN A 57 1.89 -10.47 -0.19
C GLN A 57 1.80 -9.04 -0.72
N ILE A 58 0.86 -8.80 -1.64
CA ILE A 58 0.69 -7.52 -2.29
C ILE A 58 -0.78 -7.10 -2.32
N PRO A 59 -1.07 -5.80 -2.21
CA PRO A 59 -2.44 -5.29 -2.36
C PRO A 59 -2.93 -5.25 -3.82
N GLY A 60 -2.14 -5.81 -4.74
CA GLY A 60 -2.37 -5.76 -6.18
C GLY A 60 -3.20 -6.93 -6.70
N SER A 61 -3.35 -6.97 -8.02
CA SER A 61 -3.92 -8.10 -8.73
C SER A 61 -2.87 -9.18 -9.05
N ALA A 62 -3.32 -10.37 -9.45
CA ALA A 62 -2.46 -11.45 -9.94
C ALA A 62 -1.48 -10.99 -11.04
N TYR A 63 -1.84 -9.98 -11.85
CA TYR A 63 -0.98 -9.42 -12.88
C TYR A 63 0.23 -8.66 -12.30
N GLN A 64 0.01 -7.91 -11.21
CA GLN A 64 1.11 -7.26 -10.49
C GLN A 64 1.99 -8.30 -9.79
N ALA A 65 1.40 -9.39 -9.29
CA ALA A 65 2.15 -10.52 -8.74
C ALA A 65 3.03 -11.18 -9.82
N ALA A 66 2.49 -11.36 -11.03
CA ALA A 66 3.23 -11.95 -12.15
C ALA A 66 4.40 -11.06 -12.60
N HIS A 67 4.23 -9.74 -12.65
CA HIS A 67 5.32 -8.83 -12.96
C HIS A 67 6.41 -8.83 -11.89
N ARG A 68 6.04 -8.89 -10.60
CA ARG A 68 7.01 -9.08 -9.53
C ARG A 68 7.73 -10.42 -9.65
N ALA A 69 7.01 -11.51 -9.90
CA ALA A 69 7.60 -12.82 -10.10
C ALA A 69 8.63 -12.80 -11.24
N GLN A 70 8.28 -12.18 -12.37
CA GLN A 70 9.19 -12.03 -13.51
C GLN A 70 10.47 -11.26 -13.15
N THR A 71 10.34 -10.17 -12.40
CA THR A 71 11.52 -9.39 -11.94
C THR A 71 12.34 -10.14 -10.91
N THR A 72 11.71 -10.88 -9.99
CA THR A 72 12.40 -11.71 -8.99
C THR A 72 13.16 -12.87 -9.65
N TRP A 73 12.61 -13.48 -10.69
CA TRP A 73 13.32 -14.46 -11.52
C TRP A 73 14.33 -13.81 -12.49
N GLY A 74 14.61 -12.51 -12.41
CA GLY A 74 15.61 -11.86 -13.26
C GLY A 74 15.29 -11.91 -14.75
N GLY A 75 14.01 -12.02 -15.13
CA GLY A 75 13.58 -12.09 -16.53
C GLY A 75 13.79 -13.43 -17.23
N VAL A 76 14.30 -14.48 -16.55
CA VAL A 76 14.39 -15.82 -17.17
C VAL A 76 13.03 -16.50 -17.33
N ALA A 77 12.03 -16.08 -16.57
CA ALA A 77 10.68 -16.58 -16.68
C ALA A 77 9.97 -16.02 -17.91
N LYS A 78 9.36 -16.90 -18.70
CA LYS A 78 8.52 -16.48 -19.81
C LYS A 78 7.21 -15.91 -19.25
N PHE A 79 6.97 -14.61 -19.40
CA PHE A 79 5.80 -13.94 -18.78
C PHE A 79 4.47 -14.64 -19.09
N SER A 80 4.29 -15.14 -20.31
CA SER A 80 3.09 -15.87 -20.72
C SER A 80 2.88 -17.22 -20.02
N SER A 81 3.91 -17.74 -19.34
CA SER A 81 3.86 -18.96 -18.54
C SER A 81 3.66 -18.71 -17.06
N ILE A 82 3.74 -17.44 -16.62
CA ILE A 82 3.62 -17.08 -15.21
C ILE A 82 2.16 -17.13 -14.82
N VAL A 83 1.83 -18.04 -13.90
CA VAL A 83 0.49 -18.19 -13.34
C VAL A 83 0.56 -17.81 -11.87
N CYS A 84 -0.21 -16.79 -11.48
CA CYS A 84 -0.31 -16.35 -10.10
C CYS A 84 -1.73 -16.56 -9.58
N GLN A 85 -1.85 -17.26 -8.47
CA GLN A 85 -3.14 -17.55 -7.82
C GLN A 85 -3.17 -16.88 -6.45
N SER A 86 -4.26 -16.18 -6.15
CA SER A 86 -4.53 -15.67 -4.80
C SER A 86 -4.87 -16.84 -3.89
N SER A 87 -4.16 -16.96 -2.78
CA SER A 87 -4.42 -17.92 -1.70
C SER A 87 -5.25 -17.31 -0.59
#